data_AF-A0A958CR51-F1
#
_entry.id   AF-A0A958CR51-F1
#
_cell.length_a   1.000
_cell.length_b   1.000
_cell.length_c   1.000
_cell.angle_alpha   90.00
_cell.angle_beta   90.00
_cell.angle_gamma   90.00
#
_symmetry.space_group_name_H-M   'P 1'
#
loop_
_entity.id
_entity.type
_entity.pdbx_description
1 polymer ?
#
loop_
_entity_poly.entity_id
_entity_poly.type
_entity_poly.pdbx_seq_one_letter_code
_entity_poly.pdbx_strand_id
1 'polypeptide(L)'
;LRNHPSIFLWCGGNEFSVGRNRRAVEVMAAAAAAEDGRRPFVPASPGASDSHNWQIWHGLAPLAAYRHEMAAMVSEFGLQATPAAESLRQFLTDEELWPPGGGWQRHNADVEKLDRYANWFLETGEDGLEAFIQASQRAQAAGLQILIEHVRRRKGLTGGLAVWQWNEPWPSICWSVIDYFGRQKLAYETLRCIMQPALVSLDYPLRQYHAGDRLAGRLWLVNDRPDGLADCTLTVSLDGVAAQGVRCDLPCNAARDVGPLVLNLPVAFQHLRLELHHGNNLVAENVYDLCFHDGGPAPVSARINRRAVDVLLR
;
A
#
# COMPACT_ATOMS: atom_id res chain seq x y z
N LEU A 1 -16.54 16.39 19.97
CA LEU A 1 -16.21 15.87 18.62
C LEU A 1 -17.20 16.31 17.53
N ARG A 2 -18.53 16.22 17.73
CA ARG A 2 -19.54 16.52 16.69
C ARG A 2 -19.45 17.88 15.96
N ASN A 3 -18.91 18.92 16.61
CA ASN A 3 -18.74 20.24 16.00
C ASN A 3 -17.53 20.34 15.06
N HIS A 4 -16.68 19.30 14.97
CA HIS A 4 -15.50 19.31 14.12
C HIS A 4 -15.87 18.83 12.71
N PRO A 5 -15.62 19.63 11.66
CA PRO A 5 -15.96 19.26 10.28
C PRO A 5 -15.09 18.11 9.73
N SER A 6 -13.93 17.85 10.34
CA SER A 6 -13.06 16.72 9.99
C SER A 6 -13.67 15.36 10.34
N ILE A 7 -14.61 15.30 11.27
CA ILE A 7 -15.39 14.09 11.54
C ILE A 7 -16.39 13.95 10.37
N PHE A 8 -16.39 12.79 9.72
CA PHE A 8 -17.30 12.51 8.60
C PHE A 8 -18.08 11.20 8.76
N LEU A 9 -17.71 10.34 9.71
CA LEU A 9 -18.30 9.02 9.97
C LEU A 9 -18.09 8.65 11.44
N TRP A 10 -19.04 7.90 12.01
CA TRP A 10 -18.89 7.19 13.28
C TRP A 10 -18.82 5.68 13.05
N CYS A 11 -17.92 4.98 13.75
CA CYS A 11 -17.80 3.53 13.69
C CYS A 11 -18.01 2.92 15.09
N GLY A 12 -18.78 1.84 15.17
CA GLY A 12 -19.07 1.16 16.44
C GLY A 12 -17.90 0.35 17.00
N GLY A 13 -16.99 -0.14 16.17
CA GLY A 13 -15.82 -0.87 16.66
C GLY A 13 -14.97 -1.53 15.58
N ASN A 14 -13.79 -1.97 15.99
CA ASN A 14 -12.80 -2.64 15.14
C ASN A 14 -12.90 -4.16 15.25
N GLU A 15 -13.00 -4.85 14.11
CA GLU A 15 -12.87 -6.31 13.95
C GLU A 15 -13.67 -7.16 14.95
N PHE A 16 -14.86 -6.70 15.33
CA PHE A 16 -15.71 -7.34 16.32
C PHE A 16 -17.05 -7.81 15.73
N SER A 17 -17.60 -8.87 16.31
CA SER A 17 -18.90 -9.39 15.89
C SER A 17 -20.03 -8.45 16.34
N VAL A 18 -20.67 -7.79 15.38
CA VAL A 18 -21.84 -6.93 15.60
C VAL A 18 -22.95 -7.69 16.32
N GLY A 19 -23.22 -8.95 15.94
CA GLY A 19 -24.25 -9.78 16.56
C GLY A 19 -24.02 -10.05 18.04
N ARG A 20 -22.77 -10.38 18.42
CA ARG A 20 -22.41 -10.63 19.84
C ARG A 20 -22.41 -9.35 20.67
N ASN A 21 -22.21 -8.20 20.04
CA ASN A 21 -22.14 -6.90 20.69
C ASN A 21 -23.35 -6.01 20.37
N ARG A 22 -24.48 -6.62 19.96
CA ARG A 22 -25.66 -5.92 19.45
C ARG A 22 -26.10 -4.78 20.35
N ARG A 23 -26.21 -5.02 21.67
CA ARG A 23 -26.64 -4.01 22.63
C ARG A 23 -25.71 -2.79 22.67
N ALA A 24 -24.39 -3.01 22.61
CA ALA A 24 -23.43 -1.91 22.60
C ALA A 24 -23.53 -1.10 21.29
N VAL A 25 -23.64 -1.79 20.16
CA VAL A 25 -23.81 -1.16 18.84
C VAL A 25 -25.09 -0.34 18.77
N GLU A 26 -26.21 -0.87 19.26
CA GLU A 26 -27.50 -0.17 19.31
C GLU A 26 -27.43 1.10 20.16
N VAL A 27 -26.77 1.03 21.32
CA VAL A 27 -26.55 2.20 22.19
C VAL A 27 -25.69 3.25 21.49
N MET A 28 -24.59 2.85 20.85
CA MET A 28 -23.72 3.77 20.10
C MET A 28 -24.42 4.40 18.90
N ALA A 29 -25.20 3.62 18.15
CA ALA A 29 -25.98 4.10 17.01
C ALA A 29 -27.04 5.11 17.46
N ALA A 30 -27.77 4.83 18.54
CA ALA A 30 -28.77 5.74 19.10
C ALA A 30 -28.12 7.05 19.57
N ALA A 31 -26.97 6.99 20.24
CA ALA A 31 -26.23 8.17 20.66
C ALA A 31 -25.74 9.00 19.47
N ALA A 32 -25.17 8.37 18.43
CA ALA A 32 -24.73 9.06 17.22
C ALA A 32 -25.91 9.76 16.50
N ALA A 33 -27.07 9.10 16.44
CA ALA A 33 -28.28 9.67 15.84
C ALA A 33 -28.84 10.85 16.65
N ALA A 34 -28.85 10.76 17.99
CA ALA A 34 -29.35 11.82 18.85
C ALA A 34 -28.42 13.04 18.91
N GLU A 35 -27.10 12.82 18.92
CA GLU A 35 -26.13 13.88 19.16
C GLU A 35 -25.57 14.51 17.87
N ASP A 36 -25.48 13.78 16.77
CA ASP A 36 -24.92 14.28 15.50
C ASP A 36 -25.95 14.23 14.37
N GLY A 37 -26.66 13.10 14.23
CA GLY A 37 -27.87 12.93 13.39
C GLY A 37 -27.69 13.13 11.88
N ARG A 38 -26.59 13.74 11.42
CA ARG A 38 -26.30 14.07 10.03
C ARG A 38 -25.19 13.22 9.42
N ARG A 39 -24.34 12.62 10.26
CA ARG A 39 -23.23 11.77 9.82
C ARG A 39 -23.62 10.30 9.87
N PRO A 40 -23.13 9.48 8.93
CA PRO A 40 -23.36 8.04 8.95
C PRO A 40 -22.76 7.40 10.21
N PHE A 41 -23.37 6.28 10.61
CA PHE A 41 -22.84 5.36 11.61
C PHE A 41 -22.68 3.99 10.96
N VAL A 42 -21.47 3.42 11.03
CA VAL A 42 -21.21 2.03 10.64
C VAL A 42 -21.07 1.16 11.89
N PRO A 43 -21.71 -0.01 11.97
CA PRO A 43 -21.67 -0.87 13.15
C PRO A 43 -20.26 -1.38 13.52
N ALA A 44 -19.45 -1.70 12.52
CA ALA A 44 -18.10 -2.23 12.67
C ALA A 44 -17.28 -1.96 11.40
N SER A 45 -15.94 -1.97 11.55
CA SER A 45 -14.94 -2.03 10.48
C SER A 45 -14.08 -3.28 10.71
N PRO A 46 -14.00 -4.23 9.76
CA PRO A 46 -14.68 -4.23 8.48
C PRO A 46 -16.16 -4.56 8.63
N GLY A 47 -16.99 -3.90 7.83
CA GLY A 47 -18.40 -4.18 7.64
C GLY A 47 -18.68 -4.76 6.26
N ALA A 48 -19.93 -4.61 5.78
CA ALA A 48 -20.31 -5.08 4.45
C ALA A 48 -19.72 -4.25 3.30
N SER A 49 -19.23 -3.04 3.59
CA SER A 49 -18.84 -2.02 2.61
C SER A 49 -17.33 -1.77 2.51
N ASP A 50 -16.54 -2.37 3.40
CA ASP A 50 -15.11 -2.12 3.52
C ASP A 50 -14.33 -3.42 3.83
N SER A 51 -13.03 -3.42 3.56
CA SER A 51 -12.15 -4.55 3.80
C SER A 51 -10.95 -4.21 4.68
N HIS A 52 -10.61 -5.16 5.55
CA HIS A 52 -9.31 -5.25 6.20
C HIS A 52 -8.50 -6.32 5.45
N ASN A 53 -7.68 -5.91 4.48
CA ASN A 53 -6.96 -6.83 3.61
C ASN A 53 -5.66 -7.34 4.24
N TRP A 54 -5.84 -8.25 5.18
CA TRP A 54 -4.75 -8.90 5.91
C TRP A 54 -4.23 -10.18 5.27
N GLN A 55 -4.63 -10.49 4.02
CA GLN A 55 -4.18 -11.69 3.31
C GLN A 55 -2.67 -11.69 3.07
N ILE A 56 -2.08 -10.51 2.88
CA ILE A 56 -0.65 -10.38 2.61
C ILE A 56 0.09 -10.59 3.93
N TRP A 57 -0.02 -9.67 4.90
CA TRP A 57 0.76 -9.79 6.12
C TRP A 57 0.40 -11.01 6.97
N HIS A 58 -0.86 -11.15 7.40
CA HIS A 58 -1.27 -12.25 8.26
C HIS A 58 -1.50 -13.56 7.50
N GLY A 59 -1.99 -13.49 6.25
CA GLY A 59 -2.23 -14.65 5.40
C GLY A 59 -1.02 -15.13 4.60
N LEU A 60 0.12 -14.43 4.69
CA LEU A 60 1.35 -14.73 3.98
C LEU A 60 1.17 -14.82 2.45
N ALA A 61 0.23 -14.07 1.88
CA ALA A 61 0.07 -13.98 0.44
C ALA A 61 1.19 -13.12 -0.16
N PRO A 62 1.62 -13.40 -1.40
CA PRO A 62 2.52 -12.49 -2.11
C PRO A 62 1.91 -11.08 -2.24
N LEU A 63 2.73 -10.03 -2.24
CA LEU A 63 2.32 -8.62 -2.42
C LEU A 63 1.45 -8.43 -3.68
N ALA A 64 1.73 -9.16 -4.76
CA ALA A 64 0.95 -9.11 -5.99
C ALA A 64 -0.55 -9.45 -5.76
N ALA A 65 -0.88 -10.19 -4.70
CA ALA A 65 -2.26 -10.51 -4.33
C ALA A 65 -3.10 -9.28 -3.98
N TYR A 66 -2.48 -8.14 -3.62
CA TYR A 66 -3.21 -6.88 -3.43
C TYR A 66 -3.97 -6.43 -4.68
N ARG A 67 -3.54 -6.84 -5.88
CA ARG A 67 -4.26 -6.57 -7.15
C ARG A 67 -5.57 -7.34 -7.29
N HIS A 68 -5.90 -8.21 -6.35
CA HIS A 68 -7.20 -8.88 -6.27
C HIS A 68 -8.17 -8.17 -5.32
N GLU A 69 -7.78 -7.05 -4.72
CA GLU A 69 -8.69 -6.25 -3.90
C GLU A 69 -9.82 -5.66 -4.75
N MET A 70 -11.05 -5.80 -4.25
CA MET A 70 -12.26 -5.40 -4.95
C MET A 70 -13.21 -4.58 -4.07
N ALA A 71 -12.89 -4.36 -2.79
CA ALA A 71 -13.73 -3.65 -1.85
C ALA A 71 -14.02 -2.20 -2.28
N ALA A 72 -15.19 -1.71 -1.87
CA ALA A 72 -15.59 -0.33 -2.10
C ALA A 72 -14.79 0.64 -1.21
N MET A 73 -14.27 0.17 -0.09
CA MET A 73 -13.35 0.89 0.79
C MET A 73 -12.33 -0.12 1.33
N VAL A 74 -11.04 0.22 1.33
CA VAL A 74 -10.03 -0.62 1.98
C VAL A 74 -9.61 0.07 3.27
N SER A 75 -10.26 -0.26 4.38
CA SER A 75 -10.09 0.43 5.66
C SER A 75 -8.84 0.01 6.42
N GLU A 76 -8.30 -1.18 6.16
CA GLU A 76 -6.99 -1.60 6.69
C GLU A 76 -6.22 -2.48 5.72
N PHE A 77 -4.91 -2.27 5.68
CA PHE A 77 -3.91 -3.10 5.01
C PHE A 77 -2.53 -2.57 5.36
N GLY A 78 -1.50 -3.42 5.24
CA GLY A 78 -0.13 -2.98 5.42
C GLY A 78 0.85 -4.13 5.58
N LEU A 79 2.11 -3.78 5.74
CA LEU A 79 3.18 -4.70 6.16
C LEU A 79 4.00 -4.05 7.27
N GLN A 80 4.56 -4.85 8.18
CA GLN A 80 5.58 -4.31 9.07
C GLN A 80 6.85 -4.02 8.29
N ALA A 81 7.59 -3.02 8.77
CA ALA A 81 8.98 -2.79 8.42
C ALA A 81 9.73 -2.29 9.65
N THR A 82 11.03 -2.55 9.68
CA THR A 82 11.90 -2.05 10.74
C THR A 82 12.01 -0.53 10.68
N PRO A 83 12.10 0.16 11.83
CA PRO A 83 12.52 1.56 11.84
C PRO A 83 14.01 1.67 11.48
N ALA A 84 14.50 2.90 11.38
CA ALA A 84 15.92 3.16 11.12
C ALA A 84 16.82 2.61 12.25
N ALA A 85 18.08 2.33 11.95
CA ALA A 85 19.03 1.77 12.92
C ALA A 85 19.19 2.66 14.15
N GLU A 86 19.14 3.99 14.00
CA GLU A 86 19.17 4.96 15.09
C GLU A 86 18.01 4.79 16.05
N SER A 87 16.82 4.44 15.55
CA SER A 87 15.64 4.17 16.37
C SER A 87 15.75 2.82 17.07
N LEU A 88 16.24 1.78 16.37
CA LEU A 88 16.48 0.46 16.97
C LEU A 88 17.45 0.55 18.17
N ARG A 89 18.53 1.32 18.03
CA ARG A 89 19.52 1.57 19.11
C ARG A 89 18.95 2.27 20.35
N GLN A 90 17.76 2.87 20.26
CA GLN A 90 17.13 3.49 21.43
C GLN A 90 16.44 2.47 22.35
N PHE A 91 16.13 1.27 21.85
CA PHE A 91 15.36 0.29 22.61
C PHE A 91 15.88 -1.15 22.54
N LEU A 92 16.95 -1.41 21.79
CA LEU A 92 17.66 -2.69 21.75
C LEU A 92 19.09 -2.52 22.28
N THR A 93 19.63 -3.58 22.90
CA THR A 93 21.07 -3.64 23.21
C THR A 93 21.89 -3.94 21.96
N ASP A 94 23.21 -3.71 22.02
CA ASP A 94 24.10 -3.98 20.88
C ASP A 94 24.04 -5.44 20.41
N GLU A 95 23.86 -6.39 21.33
CA GLU A 95 23.69 -7.82 21.02
C GLU A 95 22.31 -8.15 20.44
N GLU A 96 21.28 -7.36 20.75
CA GLU A 96 19.92 -7.51 20.23
C GLU A 96 19.70 -6.77 18.90
N LEU A 97 20.63 -5.90 18.48
CA LEU A 97 20.54 -5.17 17.21
C LEU A 97 20.59 -6.10 16.00
N TRP A 98 21.47 -7.11 16.03
CA TRP A 98 21.64 -8.03 14.91
C TRP A 98 22.27 -9.37 15.35
N PRO A 99 21.76 -10.53 14.89
CA PRO A 99 20.60 -10.71 13.99
C PRO A 99 19.24 -10.52 14.70
N PRO A 100 18.13 -10.36 13.94
CA PRO A 100 16.79 -10.24 14.50
C PRO A 100 16.44 -11.43 15.40
N GLY A 101 15.80 -11.18 16.55
CA GLY A 101 15.51 -12.22 17.52
C GLY A 101 14.55 -11.81 18.63
N GLY A 102 14.75 -12.35 19.83
CA GLY A 102 13.85 -12.15 20.97
C GLY A 102 13.66 -10.68 21.38
N GLY A 103 14.72 -9.86 21.28
CA GLY A 103 14.62 -8.41 21.52
C GLY A 103 13.65 -7.74 20.55
N TRP A 104 13.72 -8.08 19.26
CA TRP A 104 12.80 -7.55 18.25
C TRP A 104 11.37 -8.02 18.49
N GLN A 105 11.17 -9.30 18.83
CA GLN A 105 9.85 -9.86 19.15
C GLN A 105 9.22 -9.17 20.37
N ARG A 106 10.02 -8.85 21.40
CA ARG A 106 9.57 -8.07 22.57
C ARG A 106 9.05 -6.69 22.16
N HIS A 107 9.56 -6.15 21.05
CA HIS A 107 9.15 -4.89 20.44
C HIS A 107 8.19 -5.08 19.24
N ASN A 108 7.35 -6.12 19.28
CA ASN A 108 6.25 -6.40 18.33
C ASN A 108 6.65 -6.83 16.91
N ALA A 109 7.94 -7.15 16.68
CA ALA A 109 8.37 -7.68 15.40
C ALA A 109 7.86 -9.11 15.18
N ASP A 110 7.20 -9.34 14.04
CA ASP A 110 7.00 -10.68 13.51
C ASP A 110 8.20 -11.02 12.61
N VAL A 111 9.28 -11.51 13.25
CA VAL A 111 10.60 -11.69 12.61
C VAL A 111 10.53 -12.60 11.38
N GLU A 112 9.78 -13.70 11.44
CA GLU A 112 9.64 -14.64 10.32
C GLU A 112 8.95 -13.99 9.12
N LYS A 113 7.95 -13.15 9.36
CA LYS A 113 7.26 -12.42 8.29
C LYS A 113 8.10 -11.30 7.71
N LEU A 114 8.80 -10.55 8.56
CA LEU A 114 9.76 -9.54 8.11
C LEU A 114 10.80 -10.16 7.20
N ASP A 115 11.40 -11.28 7.61
CA ASP A 115 12.38 -12.02 6.82
C ASP A 115 11.80 -12.48 5.47
N ARG A 116 10.63 -13.13 5.50
CA ARG A 116 9.91 -13.56 4.29
C ARG A 116 9.77 -12.45 3.24
N TYR A 117 9.36 -11.25 3.67
CA TYR A 117 9.11 -10.15 2.74
C TYR A 117 10.38 -9.39 2.37
N ALA A 118 11.30 -9.19 3.32
CA ALA A 118 12.58 -8.53 3.08
C ALA A 118 13.47 -9.32 2.12
N ASN A 119 13.47 -10.64 2.18
CA ASN A 119 14.34 -11.49 1.34
C ASN A 119 14.16 -11.30 -0.18
N TRP A 120 13.00 -10.81 -0.64
CA TRP A 120 12.79 -10.47 -2.05
C TRP A 120 13.43 -9.15 -2.49
N PHE A 121 13.95 -8.38 -1.53
CA PHE A 121 14.58 -7.08 -1.73
C PHE A 121 16.06 -7.08 -1.36
N LEU A 122 16.61 -8.21 -0.93
CA LEU A 122 18.04 -8.38 -0.70
C LEU A 122 18.72 -8.89 -1.98
N GLU A 123 19.83 -8.27 -2.34
CA GLU A 123 20.70 -8.76 -3.40
C GLU A 123 21.57 -9.94 -2.91
N THR A 124 22.12 -10.72 -3.84
CA THR A 124 22.96 -11.86 -3.48
C THR A 124 24.20 -11.40 -2.74
N GLY A 125 24.36 -11.85 -1.49
CA GLY A 125 25.48 -11.48 -0.63
C GLY A 125 25.26 -10.22 0.20
N GLU A 126 24.10 -9.57 0.08
CA GLU A 126 23.69 -8.55 1.06
C GLU A 126 23.27 -9.22 2.37
N ASP A 127 23.89 -8.78 3.46
CA ASP A 127 23.55 -9.18 4.82
C ASP A 127 23.71 -8.01 5.80
N GLY A 128 23.39 -8.27 7.06
CA GLY A 128 23.53 -7.28 8.12
C GLY A 128 22.31 -6.39 8.33
N LEU A 129 22.39 -5.60 9.41
CA LEU A 129 21.30 -4.77 9.90
C LEU A 129 20.80 -3.77 8.85
N GLU A 130 21.71 -3.03 8.23
CA GLU A 130 21.34 -1.97 7.28
C GLU A 130 20.67 -2.54 6.02
N ALA A 131 21.20 -3.63 5.47
CA ALA A 131 20.60 -4.30 4.33
C ALA A 131 19.18 -4.80 4.65
N PHE A 132 18.99 -5.42 5.82
CA PHE A 132 17.66 -5.87 6.26
C PHE A 132 16.69 -4.70 6.49
N ILE A 133 17.16 -3.58 7.04
CA ILE A 133 16.33 -2.39 7.21
C ILE A 133 15.84 -1.88 5.85
N GLN A 134 16.75 -1.70 4.90
CA GLN A 134 16.41 -1.24 3.55
C GLN A 134 15.45 -2.21 2.86
N ALA A 135 15.73 -3.51 2.93
CA ALA A 135 14.91 -4.55 2.33
C ALA A 135 13.49 -4.60 2.91
N SER A 136 13.36 -4.56 4.25
CA SER A 136 12.03 -4.58 4.90
C SER A 136 11.23 -3.31 4.60
N GLN A 137 11.87 -2.14 4.56
CA GLN A 137 11.21 -0.88 4.22
C GLN A 137 10.82 -0.82 2.74
N ARG A 138 11.64 -1.36 1.82
CA ARG A 138 11.28 -1.53 0.40
C ARG A 138 10.09 -2.49 0.24
N ALA A 139 10.04 -3.57 1.01
CA ALA A 139 8.91 -4.49 0.98
C ALA A 139 7.59 -3.83 1.43
N GLN A 140 7.64 -3.04 2.50
CA GLN A 140 6.49 -2.24 2.95
C GLN A 140 6.07 -1.22 1.89
N ALA A 141 7.02 -0.44 1.36
CA ALA A 141 6.77 0.56 0.32
C ALA A 141 6.13 -0.05 -0.94
N ALA A 142 6.69 -1.16 -1.46
CA ALA A 142 6.17 -1.86 -2.62
C ALA A 142 4.76 -2.40 -2.38
N GLY A 143 4.49 -2.99 -1.22
CA GLY A 143 3.15 -3.47 -0.87
C GLY A 143 2.11 -2.36 -0.87
N LEU A 144 2.43 -1.21 -0.27
CA LEU A 144 1.56 -0.03 -0.28
C LEU A 144 1.36 0.52 -1.69
N GLN A 145 2.42 0.64 -2.48
CA GLN A 145 2.35 1.08 -3.88
C GLN A 145 1.43 0.19 -4.71
N ILE A 146 1.60 -1.14 -4.64
CA ILE A 146 0.80 -2.10 -5.40
C ILE A 146 -0.68 -1.94 -5.09
N LEU A 147 -1.06 -1.90 -3.81
CA LEU A 147 -2.47 -1.81 -3.43
C LEU A 147 -3.06 -0.45 -3.77
N ILE A 148 -2.41 0.64 -3.37
CA ILE A 148 -2.95 1.99 -3.51
C ILE A 148 -3.14 2.33 -4.99
N GLU A 149 -2.15 2.05 -5.82
CA GLU A 149 -2.32 2.28 -7.25
C GLU A 149 -3.43 1.42 -7.85
N HIS A 150 -3.53 0.15 -7.45
CA HIS A 150 -4.62 -0.73 -7.90
C HIS A 150 -6.00 -0.18 -7.56
N VAL A 151 -6.23 0.22 -6.31
CA VAL A 151 -7.55 0.75 -5.91
C VAL A 151 -7.81 2.14 -6.47
N ARG A 152 -6.78 2.97 -6.66
CA ARG A 152 -6.92 4.28 -7.32
C ARG A 152 -7.23 4.14 -8.81
N ARG A 153 -6.69 3.15 -9.53
CA ARG A 153 -7.12 2.81 -10.90
C ARG A 153 -8.59 2.38 -10.96
N ARG A 154 -9.11 1.83 -9.87
CA ARG A 154 -10.52 1.41 -9.71
C ARG A 154 -11.44 2.51 -9.18
N LYS A 155 -11.02 3.78 -9.24
CA LYS A 155 -11.84 4.93 -8.83
C LYS A 155 -13.25 4.86 -9.44
N GLY A 156 -14.27 5.04 -8.61
CA GLY A 156 -15.68 4.87 -8.97
C GLY A 156 -16.24 3.49 -8.59
N LEU A 157 -15.38 2.47 -8.43
CA LEU A 157 -15.71 1.20 -7.79
C LEU A 157 -15.17 1.15 -6.36
N THR A 158 -13.95 1.63 -6.15
CA THR A 158 -13.36 1.86 -4.83
C THR A 158 -13.37 3.37 -4.53
N GLY A 159 -13.97 3.74 -3.39
CA GLY A 159 -14.19 5.12 -2.96
C GLY A 159 -13.21 5.61 -1.90
N GLY A 160 -12.40 4.74 -1.31
CA GLY A 160 -11.37 5.16 -0.36
C GLY A 160 -10.47 4.03 0.12
N LEU A 161 -9.43 4.44 0.85
CA LEU A 161 -8.48 3.56 1.49
C LEU A 161 -7.94 4.21 2.78
N ALA A 162 -7.53 3.40 3.74
CA ALA A 162 -6.80 3.80 4.93
C ALA A 162 -5.68 2.79 5.23
N VAL A 163 -4.46 3.30 5.34
CA VAL A 163 -3.25 2.49 5.55
C VAL A 163 -3.14 2.16 7.03
N TRP A 164 -2.92 0.88 7.34
CA TRP A 164 -2.47 0.44 8.66
C TRP A 164 -0.93 0.41 8.69
N GLN A 165 -0.23 1.27 9.43
CA GLN A 165 -0.73 2.37 10.27
C GLN A 165 0.13 3.63 10.11
N TRP A 166 -0.32 4.76 10.66
CA TRP A 166 0.39 6.03 10.51
C TRP A 166 1.62 6.16 11.42
N ASN A 167 1.44 5.94 12.73
CA ASN A 167 2.43 6.21 13.77
C ASN A 167 2.48 5.09 14.82
N GLU A 168 3.40 5.18 15.78
CA GLU A 168 3.50 4.25 16.91
C GLU A 168 3.22 4.88 18.28
N PRO A 169 2.61 4.13 19.23
CA PRO A 169 2.42 4.61 20.60
C PRO A 169 3.63 4.34 21.50
N TRP A 170 4.59 3.53 21.06
CA TRP A 170 5.78 3.12 21.82
C TRP A 170 6.91 2.63 20.90
N PRO A 171 8.17 2.54 21.37
CA PRO A 171 9.28 2.01 20.56
C PRO A 171 9.01 0.58 20.11
N SER A 172 8.77 0.39 18.81
CA SER A 172 8.29 -0.88 18.26
C SER A 172 8.63 -1.04 16.79
N ILE A 173 8.62 -2.30 16.35
CA ILE A 173 8.73 -2.71 14.95
C ILE A 173 7.33 -3.10 14.48
N CYS A 174 6.81 -2.36 13.52
CA CYS A 174 5.38 -2.27 13.23
C CYS A 174 5.09 -1.84 11.80
N TRP A 175 3.79 -1.77 11.47
CA TRP A 175 3.27 -1.28 10.20
C TRP A 175 3.30 0.25 10.02
N SER A 176 3.72 1.03 11.03
CA SER A 176 3.87 2.48 10.88
C SER A 176 4.67 2.88 9.65
N VAL A 177 4.31 4.04 9.11
CA VAL A 177 5.14 4.80 8.17
C VAL A 177 6.01 5.85 8.88
N ILE A 178 5.66 6.23 10.11
CA ILE A 178 6.48 7.06 11.01
C ILE A 178 6.72 6.30 12.31
N ASP A 179 7.98 6.07 12.68
CA ASP A 179 8.30 5.38 13.91
C ASP A 179 8.00 6.21 15.17
N TYR A 180 8.14 5.59 16.34
CA TYR A 180 7.86 6.22 17.64
C TYR A 180 8.66 7.51 17.89
N PHE A 181 9.86 7.62 17.33
CA PHE A 181 10.72 8.79 17.51
C PHE A 181 10.49 9.87 16.45
N GLY A 182 9.46 9.71 15.61
CA GLY A 182 9.10 10.65 14.56
C GLY A 182 9.92 10.51 13.28
N ARG A 183 10.70 9.42 13.12
CA ARG A 183 11.48 9.20 11.89
C ARG A 183 10.59 8.54 10.84
N GLN A 184 10.64 9.10 9.63
CA GLN A 184 9.91 8.58 8.48
C GLN A 184 10.62 7.32 7.97
N LYS A 185 9.85 6.26 7.72
CA LYS A 185 10.31 5.11 6.93
C LYS A 185 10.16 5.44 5.44
N LEU A 186 10.79 4.64 4.57
CA LEU A 186 10.64 4.76 3.11
C LEU A 186 9.17 4.84 2.67
N ALA A 187 8.30 4.07 3.33
CA ALA A 187 6.86 4.06 3.08
C ALA A 187 6.20 5.44 3.20
N TYR A 188 6.72 6.35 4.03
CA TYR A 188 6.18 7.72 4.12
C TYR A 188 6.35 8.49 2.80
N GLU A 189 7.56 8.46 2.24
CA GLU A 189 7.83 9.13 0.97
C GLU A 189 7.11 8.42 -0.19
N THR A 190 7.05 7.09 -0.16
CA THR A 190 6.26 6.32 -1.12
C THR A 190 4.79 6.73 -1.09
N LEU A 191 4.18 6.87 0.10
CA LEU A 191 2.81 7.37 0.24
C LEU A 191 2.65 8.77 -0.34
N ARG A 192 3.62 9.68 -0.12
CA ARG A 192 3.60 11.03 -0.72
C ARG A 192 3.50 10.96 -2.24
N CYS A 193 4.28 10.08 -2.86
CA CYS A 193 4.30 9.90 -4.31
C CYS A 193 3.02 9.24 -4.85
N ILE A 194 2.51 8.20 -4.21
CA ILE A 194 1.35 7.43 -4.73
C ILE A 194 0.00 8.00 -4.32
N MET A 195 -0.05 8.92 -3.35
CA MET A 195 -1.25 9.66 -2.92
C MET A 195 -1.34 11.06 -3.52
N GLN A 196 -0.45 11.42 -4.45
CA GLN A 196 -0.51 12.69 -5.17
C GLN A 196 -1.89 12.89 -5.85
N PRO A 197 -2.41 14.14 -5.93
CA PRO A 197 -3.74 14.40 -6.50
C PRO A 197 -3.90 13.96 -7.95
N ALA A 198 -2.83 14.00 -8.75
CA ALA A 198 -2.79 13.43 -10.09
C ALA A 198 -1.75 12.33 -10.09
N LEU A 199 -2.12 11.08 -10.37
CA LEU A 199 -1.24 9.92 -10.33
C LEU A 199 -1.09 9.32 -11.74
N VAL A 200 0.16 9.10 -12.15
CA VAL A 200 0.50 8.22 -13.27
C VAL A 200 0.76 6.83 -12.74
N SER A 201 0.20 5.82 -13.39
CA SER A 201 0.30 4.44 -12.93
C SER A 201 0.47 3.45 -14.08
N LEU A 202 1.19 2.36 -13.82
CA LEU A 202 1.39 1.25 -14.74
C LEU A 202 0.77 -0.01 -14.15
N ASP A 203 -0.15 -0.63 -14.88
CA ASP A 203 -0.62 -1.98 -14.60
C ASP A 203 0.12 -2.97 -15.52
N TYR A 204 1.04 -3.72 -14.96
CA TYR A 204 1.95 -4.63 -15.67
C TYR A 204 2.16 -5.92 -14.86
N PRO A 205 2.44 -7.07 -15.48
CA PRO A 205 2.68 -8.31 -14.74
C PRO A 205 3.80 -8.13 -13.69
N LEU A 206 3.50 -8.41 -12.42
CA LEU A 206 4.51 -8.49 -11.36
C LEU A 206 5.12 -9.88 -11.41
N ARG A 207 6.29 -9.97 -12.04
CA ARG A 207 7.08 -11.19 -12.16
C ARG A 207 8.54 -10.80 -12.28
N GLN A 208 9.42 -11.78 -12.12
CA GLN A 208 10.82 -11.59 -12.46
C GLN A 208 10.95 -11.32 -13.96
N TYR A 209 11.62 -10.22 -14.30
CA TYR A 209 11.97 -9.85 -15.67
C TYR A 209 13.45 -10.16 -15.91
N HIS A 210 13.78 -10.54 -17.14
CA HIS A 210 15.15 -10.78 -17.60
C HIS A 210 15.49 -9.93 -18.82
N ALA A 211 16.78 -9.80 -19.12
CA ALA A 211 17.24 -9.15 -20.34
C ALA A 211 16.58 -9.77 -21.58
N GLY A 212 16.06 -8.92 -22.47
CA GLY A 212 15.34 -9.34 -23.67
C GLY A 212 13.86 -9.68 -23.44
N ASP A 213 13.38 -9.71 -22.19
CA ASP A 213 11.96 -9.88 -21.93
C ASP A 213 11.14 -8.73 -22.50
N ARG A 214 9.92 -9.06 -22.92
CA ARG A 214 8.91 -8.08 -23.30
C ARG A 214 8.05 -7.72 -22.09
N LEU A 215 8.16 -6.48 -21.62
CA LEU A 215 7.22 -5.89 -20.66
C LEU A 215 6.02 -5.38 -21.43
N ALA A 216 4.82 -5.88 -21.09
CA ALA A 216 3.56 -5.44 -21.66
C ALA A 216 2.60 -5.05 -20.53
N GLY A 217 2.11 -3.82 -20.54
CA GLY A 217 1.23 -3.28 -19.51
C GLY A 217 0.25 -2.24 -20.05
N ARG A 218 -0.51 -1.65 -19.13
CA ARG A 218 -1.48 -0.57 -19.38
C ARG A 218 -1.07 0.67 -18.60
N LEU A 219 -1.00 1.80 -19.28
CA LEU A 219 -0.76 3.10 -18.67
C LEU A 219 -2.09 3.68 -18.18
N TRP A 220 -2.06 4.24 -16.98
CA TRP A 220 -3.21 4.81 -16.31
C TRP A 220 -2.91 6.21 -15.80
N LEU A 221 -3.95 7.05 -15.85
CA LEU A 221 -3.99 8.35 -15.20
C LEU A 221 -5.11 8.35 -14.17
N VAL A 222 -4.84 8.87 -12.98
CA VAL A 222 -5.85 9.12 -11.96
C VAL A 222 -5.79 10.60 -11.59
N ASN A 223 -6.93 11.25 -11.52
CA ASN A 223 -7.06 12.62 -11.07
C ASN A 223 -8.11 12.71 -9.96
N ASP A 224 -7.72 13.27 -8.82
CA ASP A 224 -8.61 13.53 -7.69
C ASP A 224 -9.04 15.00 -7.62
N ARG A 225 -8.53 15.84 -8.53
CA ARG A 225 -8.87 17.25 -8.60
C ARG A 225 -10.25 17.47 -9.26
N PRO A 226 -10.97 18.55 -8.90
CA PRO A 226 -12.24 18.89 -9.52
C PRO A 226 -12.08 19.39 -10.96
N ASP A 227 -10.88 19.85 -11.34
CA ASP A 227 -10.50 20.28 -12.68
C ASP A 227 -9.75 19.19 -13.45
N GLY A 228 -9.95 19.19 -14.77
CA GLY A 228 -9.21 18.34 -15.71
C GLY A 228 -8.16 19.14 -16.46
N LEU A 229 -7.16 18.45 -17.00
CA LEU A 229 -6.12 19.02 -17.85
C LEU A 229 -6.22 18.38 -19.23
N ALA A 230 -6.35 19.20 -20.27
CA ALA A 230 -6.26 18.75 -21.65
C ALA A 230 -4.81 18.76 -22.11
N ASP A 231 -4.51 18.05 -23.20
CA ASP A 231 -3.26 18.22 -23.94
C ASP A 231 -1.98 17.92 -23.12
N CYS A 232 -2.08 16.96 -22.19
CA CYS A 232 -0.95 16.47 -21.44
C CYS A 232 -0.08 15.51 -22.29
N THR A 233 1.17 15.35 -21.87
CA THR A 233 2.10 14.36 -22.40
C THR A 233 2.55 13.45 -21.26
N LEU A 234 2.23 12.16 -21.36
CA LEU A 234 2.78 11.11 -20.49
C LEU A 234 4.04 10.54 -21.14
N THR A 235 5.18 10.65 -20.49
CA THR A 235 6.45 10.06 -20.90
C THR A 235 6.79 8.85 -20.04
N VAL A 236 7.37 7.85 -20.68
CA VAL A 236 7.93 6.65 -20.06
C VAL A 236 9.42 6.64 -20.34
N SER A 237 10.23 6.49 -19.31
CA SER A 237 11.67 6.26 -19.43
C SER A 237 12.11 5.02 -18.65
N LEU A 238 13.15 4.37 -19.16
CA LEU A 238 13.81 3.23 -18.51
C LEU A 238 15.23 3.67 -18.18
N ASP A 239 15.56 3.73 -16.89
CA ASP A 239 16.86 4.19 -16.38
C ASP A 239 17.31 5.53 -16.99
N GLY A 240 16.35 6.46 -17.14
CA GLY A 240 16.55 7.79 -17.71
C GLY A 240 16.53 7.85 -19.24
N VAL A 241 16.47 6.71 -19.93
CA VAL A 241 16.36 6.66 -21.41
C VAL A 241 14.89 6.70 -21.81
N ALA A 242 14.49 7.72 -22.57
CA ALA A 242 13.12 7.85 -23.05
C ALA A 242 12.70 6.65 -23.92
N ALA A 243 11.50 6.12 -23.67
CA ALA A 243 11.02 4.88 -24.27
C ALA A 243 9.68 5.04 -24.99
N GLN A 244 8.70 5.73 -24.40
CA GLN A 244 7.39 5.98 -25.01
C GLN A 244 6.84 7.34 -24.58
N GLY A 245 6.13 8.03 -25.47
CA GLY A 245 5.37 9.24 -25.18
C GLY A 245 3.93 9.11 -25.66
N VAL A 246 2.96 9.51 -24.83
CA VAL A 246 1.53 9.44 -25.15
C VAL A 246 0.88 10.79 -24.87
N ARG A 247 0.20 11.35 -25.89
CA ARG A 247 -0.68 12.50 -25.72
C ARG A 247 -2.00 12.06 -25.10
N CYS A 248 -2.44 12.74 -24.07
CA CYS A 248 -3.60 12.34 -23.29
C CYS A 248 -4.25 13.52 -22.59
N ASP A 249 -5.54 13.37 -22.28
CA ASP A 249 -6.25 14.27 -21.38
C ASP A 249 -6.36 13.61 -20.00
N LEU A 250 -6.19 14.40 -18.96
CA LEU A 250 -6.41 14.06 -17.57
C LEU A 250 -7.81 14.57 -17.15
N PRO A 251 -8.88 13.77 -17.27
CA PRO A 251 -10.22 14.19 -16.86
C PRO A 251 -10.29 14.49 -15.36
N CYS A 252 -11.24 15.33 -14.94
CA CYS A 252 -11.46 15.62 -13.52
C CYS A 252 -12.02 14.40 -12.77
N ASN A 253 -11.61 14.25 -11.50
CA ASN A 253 -12.11 13.23 -10.57
C ASN A 253 -12.30 11.82 -11.17
N ALA A 254 -11.34 11.35 -11.98
CA ALA A 254 -11.50 10.12 -12.77
C ALA A 254 -10.21 9.30 -12.82
N ALA A 255 -10.36 7.99 -13.04
CA ALA A 255 -9.28 7.10 -13.43
C ALA A 255 -9.50 6.71 -14.90
N ARG A 256 -8.45 6.84 -15.71
CA ARG A 256 -8.50 6.59 -17.15
C ARG A 256 -7.33 5.75 -17.58
N ASP A 257 -7.64 4.72 -18.35
CA ASP A 257 -6.66 3.96 -19.09
C ASP A 257 -6.29 4.72 -20.37
N VAL A 258 -5.00 5.01 -20.54
CA VAL A 258 -4.48 5.81 -21.67
C VAL A 258 -3.84 4.98 -22.77
N GLY A 259 -3.77 3.66 -22.59
CA GLY A 259 -3.31 2.75 -23.64
C GLY A 259 -2.20 1.81 -23.21
N PRO A 260 -1.73 0.96 -24.15
CA PRO A 260 -0.71 -0.03 -23.85
C PRO A 260 0.68 0.61 -23.70
N LEU A 261 1.50 -0.01 -22.86
CA LEU A 261 2.95 0.12 -22.87
C LEU A 261 3.55 -1.21 -23.31
N VAL A 262 4.47 -1.17 -24.26
CA VAL A 262 5.25 -2.34 -24.67
C VAL A 262 6.72 -1.95 -24.74
N LEU A 263 7.55 -2.55 -23.91
CA LEU A 263 8.99 -2.33 -23.88
C LEU A 263 9.72 -3.66 -24.03
N ASN A 264 10.78 -3.67 -24.84
CA ASN A 264 11.76 -4.75 -24.82
C ASN A 264 12.86 -4.36 -23.85
N LEU A 265 13.08 -5.17 -22.83
CA LEU A 265 14.01 -4.83 -21.77
C LEU A 265 15.46 -5.04 -22.25
N PRO A 266 16.34 -4.04 -22.06
CA PRO A 266 17.76 -4.11 -22.44
C PRO A 266 18.52 -5.12 -21.58
N VAL A 267 19.83 -5.23 -21.81
CA VAL A 267 20.72 -6.13 -21.07
C VAL A 267 20.78 -5.79 -19.57
N ALA A 268 20.71 -4.51 -19.25
CA ALA A 268 20.66 -4.01 -17.88
C ALA A 268 19.52 -3.01 -17.76
N PHE A 269 18.64 -3.23 -16.79
CA PHE A 269 17.53 -2.35 -16.47
C PHE A 269 17.25 -2.41 -14.97
N GLN A 270 16.70 -1.34 -14.41
CA GLN A 270 16.25 -1.33 -13.02
C GLN A 270 14.96 -0.54 -12.83
N HIS A 271 14.95 0.74 -13.21
CA HIS A 271 13.88 1.65 -12.87
C HIS A 271 13.10 2.10 -14.10
N LEU A 272 11.79 1.92 -14.07
CA LEU A 272 10.86 2.52 -15.03
C LEU A 272 10.21 3.74 -14.41
N ARG A 273 10.33 4.89 -15.07
CA ARG A 273 9.73 6.15 -14.63
C ARG A 273 8.61 6.58 -15.57
N LEU A 274 7.54 7.07 -14.98
CA LEU A 274 6.42 7.73 -15.64
C LEU A 274 6.41 9.20 -15.23
N GLU A 275 6.24 10.10 -16.19
CA GLU A 275 6.09 11.54 -15.93
C GLU A 275 4.94 12.10 -16.77
N LEU A 276 4.02 12.82 -16.13
CA LEU A 276 2.95 13.54 -16.82
C LEU A 276 3.29 15.01 -16.84
N HIS A 277 3.36 15.59 -18.03
CA HIS A 277 3.57 17.02 -18.24
C HIS A 277 2.33 17.69 -18.84
N HIS A 278 2.05 18.91 -18.38
CA HIS A 278 1.12 19.83 -19.04
C HIS A 278 1.91 21.07 -19.47
N GLY A 279 2.16 21.19 -20.78
CA GLY A 279 3.20 22.09 -21.29
C GLY A 279 4.57 21.71 -20.73
N ASN A 280 5.25 22.67 -20.09
CA ASN A 280 6.57 22.44 -19.47
C ASN A 280 6.48 22.03 -17.99
N ASN A 281 5.28 21.99 -17.41
CA ASN A 281 5.10 21.72 -15.98
C ASN A 281 4.94 20.22 -15.73
N LEU A 282 5.76 19.66 -14.83
CA LEU A 282 5.55 18.32 -14.30
C LEU A 282 4.30 18.33 -13.40
N VAL A 283 3.32 17.50 -13.74
CA VAL A 283 2.04 17.37 -13.04
C VAL A 283 2.07 16.24 -12.02
N ALA A 284 2.69 15.12 -12.40
CA ALA A 284 2.75 13.89 -11.65
C ALA A 284 3.94 13.04 -12.11
N GLU A 285 4.56 12.31 -11.20
CA GLU A 285 5.55 11.29 -11.54
C GLU A 285 5.34 10.02 -10.72
N ASN A 286 5.85 8.91 -11.22
CA ASN A 286 5.88 7.65 -10.48
C ASN A 286 7.03 6.75 -10.98
N VAL A 287 7.56 5.91 -10.11
CA VAL A 287 8.72 5.06 -10.40
C VAL A 287 8.41 3.64 -9.98
N TYR A 288 8.88 2.70 -10.80
CA TYR A 288 8.77 1.26 -10.58
C TYR A 288 10.17 0.64 -10.58
N ASP A 289 10.43 -0.18 -9.58
CA ASP A 289 11.54 -1.11 -9.58
C ASP A 289 11.12 -2.37 -10.37
N LEU A 290 11.74 -2.58 -11.52
CA LEU A 290 11.48 -3.74 -12.39
C LEU A 290 12.28 -4.98 -11.98
N CYS A 291 13.26 -4.84 -11.10
CA CYS A 291 13.99 -5.96 -10.52
C CYS A 291 13.18 -6.63 -9.41
N PHE A 292 12.22 -5.91 -8.82
CA PHE A 292 11.31 -6.48 -7.83
C PHE A 292 10.43 -7.57 -8.43
N HIS A 293 10.38 -8.71 -7.72
CA HIS A 293 9.31 -9.68 -7.83
C HIS A 293 9.07 -10.30 -6.46
N ASP A 294 7.81 -10.62 -6.13
CA ASP A 294 7.56 -11.64 -5.12
C ASP A 294 7.38 -12.98 -5.83
N GLY A 295 7.99 -14.04 -5.30
CA GLY A 295 7.83 -15.38 -5.85
C GLY A 295 6.34 -15.73 -5.97
N GLY A 296 5.93 -16.12 -7.18
CA GLY A 296 4.54 -16.39 -7.54
C GLY A 296 3.84 -17.48 -6.71
N PRO A 297 2.65 -17.91 -7.17
CA PRO A 297 1.38 -17.80 -6.45
C PRO A 297 1.38 -18.27 -4.99
N ALA A 298 0.50 -17.66 -4.19
CA ALA A 298 0.25 -18.02 -2.79
C ALA A 298 0.11 -19.54 -2.58
N PRO A 299 0.67 -20.09 -1.49
CA PRO A 299 0.46 -21.51 -1.16
C PRO A 299 -1.04 -21.82 -1.10
N VAL A 300 -1.42 -23.02 -1.54
CA VAL A 300 -2.82 -23.48 -1.65
C VAL A 300 -3.62 -23.27 -0.35
N SER A 301 -2.95 -23.24 0.80
CA SER A 301 -3.51 -22.92 2.12
C SER A 301 -4.17 -21.55 2.22
N ALA A 302 -3.64 -20.52 1.54
CA ALA A 302 -4.23 -19.17 1.55
C ALA A 302 -5.60 -19.12 0.86
N ARG A 303 -5.84 -19.98 -0.15
CA ARG A 303 -7.15 -20.11 -0.82
C ARG A 303 -8.21 -20.78 0.07
N ILE A 304 -7.78 -21.66 0.97
CA ILE A 304 -8.67 -22.40 1.89
C ILE A 304 -9.14 -21.49 3.03
N ASN A 305 -8.27 -20.62 3.54
CA ASN A 305 -8.61 -19.67 4.61
C ASN A 305 -9.74 -18.70 4.23
N ARG A 306 -9.85 -18.31 2.96
CA ARG A 306 -10.93 -17.41 2.48
C ARG A 306 -12.33 -17.99 2.74
N ARG A 307 -12.53 -19.30 2.48
CA ARG A 307 -13.83 -19.95 2.73
C ARG A 307 -14.13 -20.13 4.21
N ALA A 308 -13.13 -20.39 5.04
CA ALA A 308 -13.34 -20.58 6.48
C ALA A 308 -13.65 -19.25 7.18
N VAL A 309 -12.92 -18.18 6.84
CA VAL A 309 -13.11 -16.85 7.43
C VAL A 309 -14.43 -16.22 6.97
N ASP A 310 -14.79 -16.32 5.68
CA ASP A 310 -16.08 -15.82 5.18
C ASP A 310 -17.29 -16.57 5.78
N VAL A 311 -17.12 -17.82 6.23
CA VAL A 311 -18.15 -18.61 6.91
C VAL A 311 -18.22 -18.29 8.41
N LEU A 312 -17.10 -17.91 9.03
CA LEU A 312 -17.04 -17.52 10.45
C LEU A 312 -17.48 -16.07 10.71
N LEU A 313 -17.44 -15.22 9.70
CA LEU A 313 -17.84 -13.81 9.76
C LEU A 313 -19.29 -13.54 9.31
N ARG A 314 -20.02 -14.56 8.83
CA ARG A 314 -21.47 -14.53 8.60
C ARG A 314 -22.23 -15.02 9.84
#